data_AF-F0RVY6-F1
#
_entry.id   AF-F0RVY6-F1
#
_cell.length_a   1.000
_cell.length_b   1.000
_cell.length_c   1.000
_cell.angle_alpha   90.00
_cell.angle_beta   90.00
_cell.angle_gamma   90.00
#
_symmetry.space_group_name_H-M   'P 1'
#
loop_
_entity.id
_entity.type
_entity.pdbx_description
1 polymer ?
#
loop_
_entity_poly.entity_id
_entity_poly.type
_entity_poly.pdbx_seq_one_letter_code
_entity_poly.pdbx_strand_id
1 'polypeptide(L)'
;MIVPMKKAYIIVQAHNGRSMLRDLRKAGLLHIESQQVRNEKIEELEKAYNLVNQLASSIADLQDKKTKPKQSSLSEEAFAEVIERYQGLLERKKKLEEEMAQDKIQIESLISWGDFDPEQVRSLAQQGIRLYFYTLSKKDLQKLDPSISYVSLAPVGGLEAIATVGMELPTEVSATRFFLPEYGLGYLQKRFASDEKHLSQTLDSLKEGAVYLDAFTLQAKKLEMAMRFERVGQSLTVEQELTWINGYLPESEVEKFSSLAKSHAWAYLIDDVSDEDTPPTLIKYAKGVGIIKPVFDILGTVPGYRENDISTWFLLFFTLFFAMIIGDAGYGLIFLGLAIGLHAKQKKATTLVMLIYVLSVATLIWGSLTGTWFGSKTILESIPFLQKLVIPSISNYPELFGLSAVEAQNQVMKFCFIIGTVQLSLACVMNVIHKIPEKNLSFIADIGWLIDILALYFIVLQLVVGEPANVAVIFSIVGVGFLLVVGFGSQAPGVPFVKGLLSGLGGFFTTFLNTISAFSNIMSYIRLFAVGMASVAIAQSFNSMASGMLDGWAFIAGVLILVIGHSLNLVMGLLSVVVHGVRLNLLEFSGQLGMEWTGIAYEPFAQTVEEN
;
A
#
# COMPACT_ATOMS: atom_id res chain seq x y z
N MET A 1 11.85 1.84 -22.14
CA MET A 1 12.28 3.19 -22.54
C MET A 1 11.11 4.13 -22.37
N ILE A 2 11.35 5.34 -21.86
CA ILE A 2 10.33 6.39 -21.83
C ILE A 2 10.03 6.80 -23.28
N VAL A 3 8.75 6.87 -23.63
CA VAL A 3 8.31 7.25 -24.96
C VAL A 3 8.38 8.77 -25.09
N PRO A 4 9.01 9.32 -26.15
CA PRO A 4 9.01 10.75 -26.41
C PRO A 4 7.59 11.30 -26.50
N MET A 5 7.35 12.41 -25.81
CA MET A 5 6.09 13.15 -25.83
C MET A 5 6.21 14.39 -26.71
N LYS A 6 5.08 14.83 -27.26
CA LYS A 6 4.89 16.12 -27.93
C LYS A 6 3.80 16.90 -27.21
N LYS A 7 3.91 18.22 -27.25
CA LYS A 7 2.88 19.12 -26.71
C LYS A 7 1.97 19.55 -27.86
N ALA A 8 0.67 19.27 -27.75
CA ALA A 8 -0.31 19.70 -28.74
C ALA A 8 -1.18 20.81 -28.17
N TYR A 9 -1.37 21.85 -28.97
CA TYR A 9 -2.32 22.93 -28.77
C TYR A 9 -3.43 22.78 -29.81
N ILE A 10 -4.68 22.85 -29.36
CA ILE A 10 -5.85 22.68 -30.22
C ILE A 10 -6.73 23.91 -30.06
N ILE A 11 -7.10 24.53 -31.17
CA ILE A 11 -7.88 25.76 -31.21
C ILE A 11 -9.14 25.51 -32.04
N VAL A 12 -10.28 25.84 -31.46
CA VAL A 12 -11.59 25.79 -32.13
C VAL A 12 -12.38 27.06 -31.81
N GLN A 13 -13.47 27.28 -32.55
CA GLN A 13 -14.42 28.34 -32.18
C GLN A 13 -15.06 28.04 -30.82
N ALA A 14 -15.33 29.08 -30.03
CA ALA A 14 -15.79 28.94 -28.63
C ALA A 14 -17.01 28.02 -28.47
N HIS A 15 -17.98 28.07 -29.38
CA HIS A 15 -19.17 27.22 -29.35
C HIS A 15 -18.86 25.72 -29.60
N ASN A 16 -17.72 25.40 -30.22
CA ASN A 16 -17.30 24.04 -30.54
C ASN A 16 -16.42 23.40 -29.46
N GLY A 17 -16.01 24.14 -28.41
CA GLY A 17 -15.10 23.63 -27.37
C GLY A 17 -15.57 22.34 -26.72
N ARG A 18 -16.85 22.26 -26.31
CA ARG A 18 -17.42 21.04 -25.72
C ARG A 18 -17.56 19.89 -26.72
N SER A 19 -17.79 20.17 -28.00
CA SER A 19 -17.83 19.14 -29.05
C SER A 19 -16.44 18.55 -29.29
N MET A 20 -15.43 19.42 -29.40
CA MET A 20 -14.02 19.02 -29.51
C MET A 20 -13.61 18.11 -28.35
N LEU A 21 -13.99 18.44 -27.11
CA LEU A 21 -13.68 17.57 -25.96
C LEU A 21 -14.33 16.18 -26.07
N ARG A 22 -15.55 16.06 -26.60
CA ARG A 22 -16.20 14.75 -26.80
C ARG A 22 -15.43 13.91 -27.82
N ASP A 23 -14.98 14.53 -28.91
CA ASP A 23 -14.23 13.86 -29.97
C ASP A 23 -12.82 13.47 -29.50
N LEU A 24 -12.14 14.35 -28.73
CA LEU A 24 -10.86 14.04 -28.08
C LEU A 24 -11.00 12.90 -27.07
N ARG A 25 -12.07 12.89 -26.28
CA ARG A 25 -12.38 11.79 -25.34
C ARG A 25 -12.56 10.47 -26.07
N LYS A 26 -13.26 10.46 -27.21
CA LYS A 26 -13.43 9.25 -28.04
C LYS A 26 -12.11 8.76 -28.61
N ALA A 27 -11.23 9.68 -29.01
CA ALA A 27 -9.93 9.34 -29.56
C ALA A 27 -8.96 8.79 -28.51
N GLY A 28 -8.97 9.31 -27.28
CA GLY A 28 -8.16 8.80 -26.18
C GLY A 28 -6.64 8.96 -26.39
N LEU A 29 -6.22 10.03 -27.07
CA LEU A 29 -4.81 10.24 -27.47
C LEU A 29 -4.08 11.32 -26.66
N LEU A 30 -4.80 12.23 -26.02
CA LEU A 30 -4.21 13.41 -25.39
C LEU A 30 -4.32 13.31 -23.87
N HIS A 31 -3.21 13.43 -23.15
CA HIS A 31 -3.21 13.68 -21.72
C HIS A 31 -3.39 15.18 -21.49
N ILE A 32 -4.47 15.55 -20.81
CA ILE A 32 -4.83 16.94 -20.57
C ILE A 32 -4.73 17.20 -19.08
N GLU A 33 -3.94 18.20 -18.70
CA GLU A 33 -3.86 18.65 -17.32
C GLU A 33 -5.18 19.32 -16.93
N SER A 34 -5.84 18.76 -15.92
CA SER A 34 -7.06 19.32 -15.37
C SER A 34 -6.75 20.29 -14.23
N GLN A 35 -7.33 21.48 -14.24
CA GLN A 35 -7.29 22.35 -13.07
C GLN A 35 -8.19 21.81 -11.96
N GLN A 36 -7.76 21.94 -10.69
CA GLN A 36 -8.62 21.68 -9.54
C GLN A 36 -9.58 22.85 -9.31
N VAL A 37 -10.67 22.88 -10.09
CA VAL A 37 -11.72 23.88 -9.97
C VAL A 37 -12.91 23.26 -9.24
N ARG A 38 -13.40 23.94 -8.20
CA ARG A 38 -14.69 23.61 -7.57
C ARG A 38 -15.81 24.30 -8.34
N ASN A 39 -16.80 23.51 -8.74
CA ASN A 39 -17.99 23.97 -9.44
C ASN A 39 -19.17 23.12 -8.95
N GLU A 40 -20.36 23.72 -8.80
CA GLU A 40 -21.60 23.07 -8.36
C GLU A 40 -21.83 21.74 -9.08
N LYS A 41 -21.66 21.71 -10.42
CA LYS A 41 -21.85 20.48 -11.21
C LYS A 41 -20.83 19.37 -10.88
N ILE A 42 -19.58 19.73 -10.56
CA ILE A 42 -18.56 18.76 -10.15
C ILE A 42 -18.90 18.23 -8.76
N GLU A 43 -19.35 19.10 -7.84
CA GLU A 43 -19.76 18.71 -6.50
C GLU A 43 -20.99 17.78 -6.51
N GLU A 44 -21.96 18.02 -7.38
CA GLU A 44 -23.10 17.13 -7.58
C GLU A 44 -22.68 15.74 -8.07
N LEU A 45 -21.81 15.69 -9.09
CA LEU A 45 -21.27 14.44 -9.61
C LEU A 45 -20.44 13.69 -8.56
N GLU A 46 -19.67 14.41 -7.75
CA GLU A 46 -18.86 13.83 -6.67
C GLU A 46 -19.74 13.26 -5.55
N LYS A 47 -20.83 13.95 -5.17
CA LYS A 47 -21.83 13.42 -4.23
C LYS A 47 -22.47 12.13 -4.74
N ALA A 48 -22.89 12.12 -6.02
CA ALA A 48 -23.46 10.93 -6.63
C ALA A 48 -22.44 9.77 -6.69
N TYR A 49 -21.18 10.05 -7.04
CA TYR A 49 -20.10 9.06 -7.08
C TYR A 49 -19.84 8.44 -5.71
N ASN A 50 -19.76 9.28 -4.67
CA ASN A 50 -19.55 8.83 -3.30
C ASN A 50 -20.70 7.97 -2.79
N LEU A 51 -21.95 8.35 -3.09
CA LEU A 51 -23.14 7.56 -2.75
C LEU A 51 -23.09 6.17 -3.42
N VAL A 52 -22.86 6.12 -4.73
CA VAL A 52 -22.79 4.86 -5.51
C VAL A 52 -21.68 3.94 -4.96
N ASN A 53 -20.51 4.48 -4.66
CA ASN A 53 -19.41 3.70 -4.09
C ASN A 53 -19.67 3.23 -2.66
N GLN A 54 -20.29 4.07 -1.83
CA GLN A 54 -20.67 3.69 -0.47
C GLN A 54 -21.70 2.56 -0.46
N LEU A 55 -22.67 2.59 -1.39
CA LEU A 55 -23.62 1.50 -1.56
C LEU A 55 -22.93 0.23 -2.05
N ALA A 56 -22.08 0.35 -3.07
CA ALA A 56 -21.34 -0.79 -3.62
C ALA A 56 -20.45 -1.46 -2.56
N SER A 57 -19.70 -0.70 -1.78
CA SER A 57 -18.83 -1.23 -0.72
C SER A 57 -19.64 -1.87 0.40
N SER A 58 -20.71 -1.22 0.87
CA SER A 58 -21.57 -1.74 1.94
C SER A 58 -22.27 -3.04 1.55
N ILE A 59 -22.70 -3.18 0.30
CA ILE A 59 -23.26 -4.42 -0.23
C ILE A 59 -22.17 -5.49 -0.38
N ALA A 60 -20.99 -5.13 -0.89
CA ALA A 60 -19.88 -6.05 -1.08
C ALA A 60 -19.34 -6.62 0.24
N ASP A 61 -19.29 -5.81 1.30
CA ASP A 61 -18.85 -6.24 2.64
C ASP A 61 -19.79 -7.27 3.28
N LEU A 62 -21.07 -7.26 2.88
CA LEU A 62 -22.08 -8.21 3.34
C LEU A 62 -22.12 -9.52 2.53
N GLN A 63 -21.34 -9.64 1.46
CA GLN A 63 -21.33 -10.85 0.62
C GLN A 63 -20.47 -11.96 1.21
N ASP A 64 -20.97 -13.19 1.07
CA ASP A 64 -20.18 -14.40 1.27
C ASP A 64 -19.13 -14.55 0.16
N LYS A 65 -17.84 -14.51 0.56
CA LYS A 65 -16.69 -14.65 -0.36
C LYS A 65 -16.70 -15.94 -1.20
N LYS A 66 -17.52 -16.93 -0.85
CA LYS A 66 -17.62 -18.24 -1.53
C LYS A 66 -18.69 -18.30 -2.63
N THR A 67 -19.68 -17.40 -2.62
CA THR A 67 -20.84 -17.44 -3.54
C THR A 67 -21.04 -16.08 -4.18
N LYS A 68 -20.56 -15.92 -5.42
CA LYS A 68 -20.81 -14.72 -6.22
C LYS A 68 -22.10 -14.91 -7.03
N PRO A 69 -23.16 -14.12 -6.79
CA PRO A 69 -24.37 -14.23 -7.58
C PRO A 69 -24.14 -13.78 -9.02
N LYS A 70 -24.91 -14.35 -9.94
CA LYS A 70 -24.92 -13.95 -11.35
C LYS A 70 -25.42 -12.51 -11.44
N GLN A 71 -24.67 -11.67 -12.12
CA GLN A 71 -24.92 -10.23 -12.19
C GLN A 71 -26.06 -9.90 -13.16
N SER A 72 -26.84 -8.87 -12.86
CA SER A 72 -27.94 -8.37 -13.70
C SER A 72 -27.61 -6.99 -14.26
N SER A 73 -27.84 -6.80 -15.56
CA SER A 73 -27.83 -5.48 -16.18
C SER A 73 -29.13 -4.73 -15.88
N LEU A 74 -29.04 -3.43 -15.63
CA LEU A 74 -30.18 -2.54 -15.37
C LEU A 74 -30.22 -1.43 -16.43
N SER A 75 -31.41 -0.95 -16.78
CA SER A 75 -31.57 0.33 -17.48
C SER A 75 -31.28 1.49 -16.53
N GLU A 76 -31.08 2.71 -17.06
CA GLU A 76 -30.79 3.88 -16.23
C GLU A 76 -31.95 4.24 -15.30
N GLU A 77 -33.20 4.11 -15.76
CA GLU A 77 -34.39 4.36 -14.93
C GLU A 77 -34.50 3.34 -13.80
N ALA A 78 -34.31 2.04 -14.10
CA ALA A 78 -34.33 1.00 -13.09
C ALA A 78 -33.17 1.13 -12.09
N PHE A 79 -32.03 1.68 -12.52
CA PHE A 79 -30.89 1.91 -11.63
C PHE A 79 -31.15 3.04 -10.62
N ALA A 80 -31.90 4.09 -11.00
CA ALA A 80 -32.28 5.15 -10.08
C ALA A 80 -33.17 4.64 -8.93
N GLU A 81 -34.17 3.80 -9.24
CA GLU A 81 -35.01 3.14 -8.24
C GLU A 81 -34.19 2.22 -7.31
N VAL A 82 -33.22 1.50 -7.88
CA VAL A 82 -32.30 0.64 -7.13
C VAL A 82 -31.45 1.47 -6.16
N ILE A 83 -30.86 2.59 -6.59
CA ILE A 83 -30.10 3.47 -5.69
C ILE A 83 -30.98 3.93 -4.53
N GLU A 84 -32.18 4.45 -4.81
CA GLU A 84 -33.08 4.99 -3.78
C GLU A 84 -33.45 3.91 -2.75
N ARG A 85 -33.78 2.70 -3.22
CA ARG A 85 -34.08 1.56 -2.34
C ARG A 85 -32.89 1.21 -1.44
N TYR A 86 -31.70 1.05 -2.00
CA TYR A 86 -30.51 0.63 -1.22
C TYR A 86 -29.97 1.75 -0.32
N GLN A 87 -30.13 3.01 -0.71
CA GLN A 87 -29.88 4.16 0.15
C GLN A 87 -30.81 4.14 1.37
N GLY A 88 -32.12 3.97 1.16
CA GLY A 88 -33.09 3.86 2.26
C GLY A 88 -32.80 2.69 3.21
N LEU A 89 -32.37 1.54 2.68
CA LEU A 89 -31.94 0.41 3.51
C LEU A 89 -30.67 0.71 4.32
N LEU A 90 -29.70 1.43 3.75
CA LEU A 90 -28.48 1.81 4.44
C LEU A 90 -28.74 2.84 5.55
N GLU A 91 -29.62 3.81 5.30
CA GLU A 91 -30.10 4.76 6.31
C GLU A 91 -30.87 4.05 7.42
N ARG A 92 -31.74 3.09 7.09
CA ARG A 92 -32.48 2.28 8.07
C ARG A 92 -31.54 1.45 8.93
N LYS A 93 -30.51 0.82 8.33
CA LYS A 93 -29.46 0.09 9.04
C LYS A 93 -28.78 1.00 10.06
N LYS A 94 -28.29 2.16 9.62
CA LYS A 94 -27.58 3.12 10.49
C LYS A 94 -28.46 3.55 11.67
N LYS A 95 -29.72 3.87 11.42
CA LYS A 95 -30.68 4.26 12.46
C LYS A 95 -30.90 3.13 13.48
N LEU A 96 -31.07 1.89 13.03
CA LEU A 96 -31.24 0.73 13.92
C LEU A 96 -29.98 0.48 14.77
N GLU A 97 -28.79 0.60 14.18
CA GLU A 97 -27.52 0.45 14.92
C GLU A 97 -27.35 1.53 15.99
N GLU A 98 -27.73 2.78 15.69
CA GLU A 98 -27.73 3.89 16.66
C GLU A 98 -28.72 3.65 17.80
N GLU A 99 -29.96 3.26 17.49
CA GLU A 99 -31.01 2.93 18.47
C GLU A 99 -30.58 1.75 19.37
N MET A 100 -30.05 0.67 18.79
CA MET A 100 -29.55 -0.49 19.53
C MET A 100 -28.35 -0.16 20.41
N ALA A 101 -27.45 0.71 19.97
CA ALA A 101 -26.30 1.14 20.76
C ALA A 101 -26.74 1.93 22.01
N GLN A 102 -27.72 2.84 21.85
CA GLN A 102 -28.32 3.57 22.97
C GLN A 102 -29.02 2.62 23.95
N ASP A 103 -29.78 1.68 23.43
CA ASP A 103 -30.50 0.69 24.25
C ASP A 103 -29.56 -0.21 25.02
N LYS A 104 -28.46 -0.64 24.40
CA LYS A 104 -27.44 -1.47 25.05
C LYS A 104 -26.82 -0.77 26.26
N ILE A 105 -26.49 0.52 26.13
CA ILE A 105 -25.95 1.32 27.25
C ILE A 105 -26.96 1.39 28.40
N GLN A 106 -28.23 1.65 28.09
CA GLN A 106 -29.29 1.69 29.10
C GLN A 106 -29.50 0.33 29.76
N ILE A 107 -29.55 -0.76 28.99
CA ILE A 107 -29.68 -2.13 29.49
C ILE A 107 -28.53 -2.47 30.44
N GLU A 108 -27.28 -2.20 30.06
CA GLU A 108 -26.10 -2.48 30.91
C GLU A 108 -26.18 -1.72 32.25
N SER A 109 -26.63 -0.46 32.23
CA SER A 109 -26.83 0.31 33.45
C SER A 109 -27.96 -0.23 34.34
N LEU A 110 -28.99 -0.85 33.76
CA LEU A 110 -30.20 -1.29 34.45
C LEU A 110 -30.14 -2.75 34.90
N ILE A 111 -29.29 -3.58 34.27
CA ILE A 111 -29.14 -5.01 34.60
C ILE A 111 -28.88 -5.21 36.10
N SER A 112 -28.08 -4.34 36.71
CA SER A 112 -27.72 -4.46 38.13
C SER A 112 -28.85 -4.02 39.07
N TRP A 113 -29.81 -3.22 38.57
CA TRP A 113 -31.00 -2.78 39.29
C TRP A 113 -32.20 -3.72 39.13
N GLY A 114 -32.16 -4.59 38.11
CA GLY A 114 -33.23 -5.54 37.80
C GLY A 114 -34.36 -4.94 36.97
N ASP A 115 -35.39 -5.74 36.73
CA ASP A 115 -36.56 -5.32 35.95
C ASP A 115 -37.60 -4.67 36.87
N PHE A 116 -37.90 -3.40 36.61
CA PHE A 116 -38.92 -2.63 37.29
C PHE A 116 -39.61 -1.69 36.28
N ASP A 117 -40.82 -1.26 36.61
CA ASP A 117 -41.61 -0.35 35.78
C ASP A 117 -41.42 1.11 36.25
N PRO A 118 -40.73 1.97 35.47
CA PRO A 118 -40.54 3.37 35.83
C PRO A 118 -41.85 4.16 35.95
N GLU A 119 -42.92 3.76 35.26
CA GLU A 119 -44.20 4.47 35.34
C GLU A 119 -44.88 4.31 36.70
N GLN A 120 -44.70 3.16 37.36
CA GLN A 120 -45.21 2.95 38.72
C GLN A 120 -44.50 3.86 39.72
N VAL A 121 -43.20 4.09 39.56
CA VAL A 121 -42.44 5.03 40.39
C VAL A 121 -42.91 6.46 40.12
N ARG A 122 -43.17 6.82 38.85
CA ARG A 122 -43.70 8.15 38.48
C ARG A 122 -45.12 8.38 39.01
N SER A 123 -45.99 7.37 39.00
CA SER A 123 -47.35 7.49 39.52
C SER A 123 -47.38 7.68 41.04
N LEU A 124 -46.49 7.03 41.79
CA LEU A 124 -46.29 7.28 43.21
C LEU A 124 -45.87 8.74 43.48
N ALA A 125 -44.97 9.29 42.65
CA ALA A 125 -44.58 10.69 42.76
C ALA A 125 -45.75 11.65 42.52
N GLN A 126 -46.68 11.31 41.62
CA GLN A 126 -47.92 12.08 41.38
C GLN A 126 -48.90 12.00 42.56
N GLN A 127 -48.90 10.88 43.29
CA GLN A 127 -49.69 10.69 44.52
C GLN A 127 -49.02 11.31 45.78
N GLY A 128 -47.91 12.03 45.61
CA GLY A 128 -47.20 12.71 46.70
C GLY A 128 -46.07 11.91 47.35
N ILE A 129 -45.80 10.69 46.88
CA ILE A 129 -44.71 9.83 47.40
C ILE A 129 -43.53 9.89 46.43
N ARG A 130 -42.58 10.79 46.68
CA ARG A 130 -41.35 10.90 45.88
C ARG A 130 -40.29 9.93 46.39
N LEU A 131 -39.75 9.11 45.52
CA LEU A 131 -38.68 8.16 45.84
C LEU A 131 -37.38 8.60 45.18
N TYR A 132 -36.27 8.52 45.92
CA TYR A 132 -34.93 8.80 45.42
C TYR A 132 -34.02 7.60 45.64
N PHE A 133 -33.36 7.13 44.59
CA PHE A 133 -32.61 5.88 44.60
C PHE A 133 -31.10 6.13 44.69
N TYR A 134 -30.42 5.38 45.55
CA TYR A 134 -29.00 5.54 45.81
C TYR A 134 -28.28 4.21 46.03
N THR A 135 -27.00 4.15 45.67
CA THR A 135 -26.07 3.08 46.06
C THR A 135 -24.95 3.62 46.94
N LEU A 136 -24.62 2.89 48.00
CA LEU A 136 -23.62 3.29 49.00
C LEU A 136 -22.95 2.07 49.65
N SER A 137 -21.80 2.30 50.29
CA SER A 137 -21.09 1.22 50.98
C SER A 137 -21.79 0.84 52.29
N LYS A 138 -21.60 -0.40 52.75
CA LYS A 138 -22.12 -0.86 54.06
C LYS A 138 -21.70 0.05 55.22
N LYS A 139 -20.51 0.65 55.15
CA LYS A 139 -19.98 1.55 56.18
C LYS A 139 -20.70 2.90 56.19
N ASP A 140 -21.10 3.38 55.02
CA ASP A 140 -21.81 4.66 54.89
C ASP A 140 -23.29 4.51 55.22
N LEU A 141 -23.88 3.34 54.94
CA LEU A 141 -25.25 3.01 55.35
C LEU A 141 -25.41 3.00 56.87
N GLN A 142 -24.40 2.55 57.62
CA GLN A 142 -24.42 2.56 59.09
C GLN A 142 -24.27 3.97 59.70
N LYS A 143 -23.82 4.94 58.91
CA LYS A 143 -23.65 6.35 59.32
C LYS A 143 -24.85 7.22 58.98
N LEU A 144 -25.89 6.65 58.36
CA LEU A 144 -27.11 7.39 58.02
C LEU A 144 -27.80 7.87 59.30
N ASP A 145 -28.29 9.11 59.27
CA ASP A 145 -29.07 9.66 60.38
C ASP A 145 -30.36 8.82 60.59
N PRO A 146 -30.70 8.40 61.83
CA PRO A 146 -31.91 7.65 62.12
C PRO A 146 -33.23 8.32 61.71
N SER A 147 -33.22 9.64 61.48
CA SER A 147 -34.38 10.41 61.00
C SER A 147 -34.69 10.22 59.51
N ILE A 148 -33.76 9.66 58.72
CA ILE A 148 -33.96 9.43 57.29
C ILE A 148 -34.71 8.11 57.09
N SER A 149 -35.96 8.21 56.64
CA SER A 149 -36.76 7.04 56.26
C SER A 149 -36.35 6.52 54.89
N TYR A 150 -35.85 5.28 54.84
CA TYR A 150 -35.44 4.61 53.60
C TYR A 150 -36.00 3.19 53.53
N VAL A 151 -36.15 2.71 52.29
CA VAL A 151 -36.47 1.33 51.97
C VAL A 151 -35.21 0.65 51.46
N SER A 152 -34.82 -0.48 52.04
CA SER A 152 -33.70 -1.28 51.54
C SER A 152 -34.12 -2.01 50.27
N LEU A 153 -33.30 -1.90 49.23
CA LEU A 153 -33.47 -2.62 47.97
C LEU A 153 -32.47 -3.79 47.87
N ALA A 154 -32.61 -4.60 46.83
CA ALA A 154 -31.61 -5.60 46.50
C ALA A 154 -30.26 -4.93 46.20
N PRO A 155 -29.13 -5.50 46.65
CA PRO A 155 -27.81 -4.91 46.42
C PRO A 155 -27.51 -4.85 44.92
N VAL A 156 -26.98 -3.71 44.47
CA VAL A 156 -26.65 -3.43 43.07
C VAL A 156 -25.14 -3.63 42.92
N GLY A 157 -24.76 -4.79 42.37
CA GLY A 157 -23.36 -5.22 42.33
C GLY A 157 -22.82 -5.55 43.73
N GLY A 158 -21.81 -4.79 44.18
CA GLY A 158 -21.19 -4.95 45.52
C GLY A 158 -21.59 -3.89 46.56
N LEU A 159 -22.52 -3.01 46.22
CA LEU A 159 -22.97 -1.89 47.05
C LEU A 159 -24.41 -2.13 47.54
N GLU A 160 -24.74 -1.55 48.70
CA GLU A 160 -26.11 -1.55 49.22
C GLU A 160 -26.92 -0.51 48.46
N ALA A 161 -28.15 -0.87 48.04
CA ALA A 161 -29.06 0.02 47.36
C ALA A 161 -30.23 0.38 48.25
N ILE A 162 -30.58 1.66 48.30
CA ILE A 162 -31.69 2.18 49.11
C ILE A 162 -32.54 3.17 48.33
N ALA A 163 -33.82 3.28 48.70
CA ALA A 163 -34.73 4.32 48.22
C ALA A 163 -35.19 5.20 49.40
N THR A 164 -34.88 6.49 49.40
CA THR A 164 -35.38 7.44 50.40
C THR A 164 -36.75 7.97 50.02
N VAL A 165 -37.59 8.25 51.03
CA VAL A 165 -38.97 8.71 50.84
C VAL A 165 -39.07 10.21 51.12
N GLY A 166 -39.44 11.00 50.11
CA GLY A 166 -39.78 12.42 50.24
C GLY A 166 -38.60 13.39 50.39
N MET A 167 -37.38 12.91 50.63
CA MET A 167 -36.19 13.74 50.83
C MET A 167 -34.96 13.16 50.11
N GLU A 168 -34.18 14.02 49.47
CA GLU A 168 -32.88 13.66 48.89
C GLU A 168 -31.83 13.50 50.00
N LEU A 169 -30.88 12.59 49.79
CA LEU A 169 -29.76 12.44 50.73
C LEU A 169 -28.89 13.70 50.76
N PRO A 170 -28.47 14.17 51.95
CA PRO A 170 -27.54 15.29 52.08
C PRO A 170 -26.22 15.00 51.36
N THR A 171 -25.60 16.05 50.79
CA THR A 171 -24.35 15.95 50.00
C THR A 171 -23.15 15.44 50.79
N GLU A 172 -23.24 15.40 52.12
CA GLU A 172 -22.22 14.89 53.03
C GLU A 172 -22.13 13.35 53.03
N VAL A 173 -23.18 12.67 52.54
CA VAL A 173 -23.19 11.20 52.42
C VAL A 173 -22.59 10.80 51.08
N SER A 174 -21.53 9.99 51.11
CA SER A 174 -20.88 9.44 49.92
C SER A 174 -21.76 8.36 49.27
N ALA A 175 -22.78 8.78 48.52
CA ALA A 175 -23.73 7.92 47.82
C ALA A 175 -23.80 8.29 46.33
N THR A 176 -23.99 7.28 45.48
CA THR A 176 -24.20 7.48 44.04
C THR A 176 -25.69 7.49 43.76
N ARG A 177 -26.21 8.60 43.24
CA ARG A 177 -27.62 8.72 42.89
C ARG A 177 -27.92 7.99 41.58
N PHE A 178 -28.98 7.21 41.58
CA PHE A 178 -29.53 6.59 40.38
C PHE A 178 -30.71 7.39 39.87
N PHE A 179 -30.66 7.78 38.61
CA PHE A 179 -31.74 8.50 37.95
C PHE A 179 -32.66 7.51 37.24
N LEU A 180 -33.96 7.69 37.44
CA LEU A 180 -34.97 6.82 36.85
C LEU A 180 -34.95 6.99 35.32
N PRO A 181 -34.78 5.90 34.53
CA PRO A 181 -34.80 5.97 33.08
C PRO A 181 -36.20 6.26 32.54
N GLU A 182 -36.28 6.55 31.23
CA GLU A 182 -37.55 6.70 30.53
C GLU A 182 -38.28 5.36 30.39
N TYR A 183 -37.56 4.28 30.11
CA TYR A 183 -38.11 2.93 29.91
C TYR A 183 -37.50 1.90 30.88
N GLY A 184 -38.27 0.88 31.23
CA GLY A 184 -37.82 -0.24 32.08
C GLY A 184 -36.96 -1.26 31.33
N LEU A 185 -36.23 -2.10 32.07
CA LEU A 185 -35.32 -3.10 31.53
C LEU A 185 -36.04 -4.06 30.55
N GLY A 186 -37.19 -4.60 30.94
CA GLY A 186 -37.93 -5.56 30.12
C GLY A 186 -38.47 -4.97 28.82
N TYR A 187 -38.78 -3.67 28.78
CA TYR A 187 -39.15 -2.97 27.54
C TYR A 187 -37.93 -2.78 26.63
N LEU A 188 -36.82 -2.29 27.18
CA LEU A 188 -35.58 -2.05 26.44
C LEU A 188 -35.04 -3.35 25.83
N GLN A 189 -35.04 -4.46 26.59
CA GLN A 189 -34.63 -5.77 26.06
C GLN A 189 -35.54 -6.25 24.91
N LYS A 190 -36.86 -6.03 25.01
CA LYS A 190 -37.80 -6.37 23.92
C LYS A 190 -37.59 -5.50 22.69
N ARG A 191 -37.37 -4.19 22.88
CA ARG A 191 -37.09 -3.26 21.79
C ARG A 191 -35.79 -3.62 21.10
N PHE A 192 -34.71 -3.83 21.87
CA PHE A 192 -33.42 -4.28 21.36
C PHE A 192 -33.53 -5.57 20.55
N ALA A 193 -34.26 -6.59 21.04
CA ALA A 193 -34.48 -7.83 20.31
C ALA A 193 -35.31 -7.64 19.02
N SER A 194 -36.27 -6.71 19.04
CA SER A 194 -37.05 -6.33 17.86
C SER A 194 -36.18 -5.62 16.81
N ASP A 195 -35.35 -4.67 17.26
CA ASP A 195 -34.45 -3.92 16.39
C ASP A 195 -33.35 -4.81 15.82
N GLU A 196 -32.84 -5.77 16.59
CA GLU A 196 -31.92 -6.81 16.12
C GLU A 196 -32.55 -7.65 14.99
N LYS A 197 -33.83 -8.02 15.14
CA LYS A 197 -34.56 -8.73 14.09
C LYS A 197 -34.74 -7.88 12.83
N HIS A 198 -35.12 -6.61 12.99
CA HIS A 198 -35.25 -5.68 11.87
C HIS A 198 -33.91 -5.39 11.19
N LEU A 199 -32.82 -5.34 11.95
CA LEU A 199 -31.47 -5.19 11.43
C LEU A 199 -31.09 -6.40 10.58
N SER A 200 -31.33 -7.62 11.07
CA SER A 200 -31.13 -8.85 10.30
C SER A 200 -31.90 -8.84 8.98
N GLN A 201 -33.18 -8.46 9.00
CA GLN A 201 -34.01 -8.35 7.78
C GLN A 201 -33.47 -7.29 6.80
N THR A 202 -33.00 -6.16 7.31
CA THR A 202 -32.40 -5.09 6.53
C THR A 202 -31.09 -5.56 5.88
N LEU A 203 -30.26 -6.27 6.64
CA LEU A 203 -29.01 -6.86 6.14
C LEU A 203 -29.27 -7.91 5.06
N ASP A 204 -30.29 -8.76 5.22
CA ASP A 204 -30.66 -9.74 4.19
C ASP A 204 -31.16 -9.05 2.92
N SER A 205 -31.96 -7.97 3.05
CA SER A 205 -32.39 -7.15 1.91
C SER A 205 -31.21 -6.44 1.22
N LEU A 206 -30.21 -5.99 1.97
CA LEU A 206 -28.97 -5.42 1.42
C LEU A 206 -28.16 -6.47 0.65
N LYS A 207 -28.08 -7.72 1.16
CA LYS A 207 -27.40 -8.83 0.48
C LYS A 207 -28.03 -9.15 -0.87
N GLU A 208 -29.35 -8.98 -1.05
CA GLU A 208 -29.99 -9.15 -2.37
C GLU A 208 -29.41 -8.19 -3.43
N GLY A 209 -28.89 -7.03 -3.00
CA GLY A 209 -28.25 -6.04 -3.87
C GLY A 209 -26.96 -6.52 -4.52
N ALA A 210 -26.41 -7.64 -4.05
CA ALA A 210 -25.24 -8.30 -4.59
C ALA A 210 -25.30 -8.58 -6.11
N VAL A 211 -26.51 -8.76 -6.63
CA VAL A 211 -26.79 -9.00 -8.06
C VAL A 211 -26.50 -7.77 -8.93
N TYR A 212 -26.47 -6.58 -8.34
CA TYR A 212 -26.33 -5.31 -9.05
C TYR A 212 -24.94 -4.66 -8.91
N LEU A 213 -23.95 -5.34 -8.30
CA LEU A 213 -22.63 -4.77 -8.08
C LEU A 213 -21.93 -4.34 -9.38
N ASP A 214 -22.11 -5.09 -10.46
CA ASP A 214 -21.58 -4.72 -11.78
C ASP A 214 -22.24 -3.43 -12.29
N ALA A 215 -23.54 -3.23 -12.04
CA ALA A 215 -24.25 -2.01 -12.40
C ALA A 215 -23.78 -0.81 -11.57
N PHE A 216 -23.57 -0.97 -10.25
CA PHE A 216 -22.96 0.06 -9.41
C PHE A 216 -21.54 0.42 -9.88
N THR A 217 -20.72 -0.58 -10.20
CA THR A 217 -19.36 -0.36 -10.70
C THR A 217 -19.36 0.36 -12.06
N LEU A 218 -20.29 -0.01 -12.95
CA LEU A 218 -20.47 0.65 -14.23
C LEU A 218 -20.89 2.11 -14.07
N GLN A 219 -21.86 2.38 -13.18
CA GLN A 219 -22.30 3.75 -12.91
C GLN A 219 -21.19 4.59 -12.26
N ALA A 220 -20.43 4.03 -11.31
CA ALA A 220 -19.30 4.72 -10.71
C ALA A 220 -18.30 5.16 -11.77
N LYS A 221 -17.97 4.29 -12.74
CA LYS A 221 -17.10 4.63 -13.88
C LYS A 221 -17.71 5.69 -14.81
N LYS A 222 -19.03 5.64 -15.06
CA LYS A 222 -19.73 6.69 -15.84
C LYS A 222 -19.63 8.05 -15.14
N LEU A 223 -19.87 8.10 -13.83
CA LEU A 223 -19.77 9.31 -13.01
C LEU A 223 -18.33 9.83 -12.97
N GLU A 224 -17.35 8.97 -12.81
CA GLU A 224 -15.92 9.32 -12.88
C GLU A 224 -15.55 9.94 -14.23
N MET A 225 -15.99 9.31 -15.33
CA MET A 225 -15.79 9.84 -16.68
C MET A 225 -16.47 11.20 -16.87
N ALA A 226 -17.69 11.38 -16.34
CA ALA A 226 -18.40 12.65 -16.38
C ALA A 226 -17.69 13.74 -15.57
N MET A 227 -17.21 13.42 -14.37
CA MET A 227 -16.40 14.32 -13.55
C MET A 227 -15.12 14.74 -14.28
N ARG A 228 -14.40 13.78 -14.90
CA ARG A 228 -13.19 14.05 -15.68
C ARG A 228 -13.50 14.95 -16.88
N PHE A 229 -14.61 14.71 -17.58
CA PHE A 229 -15.06 15.55 -18.70
C PHE A 229 -15.35 16.99 -18.25
N GLU A 230 -16.02 17.18 -17.11
CA GLU A 230 -16.28 18.51 -16.56
C GLU A 230 -15.01 19.22 -16.10
N ARG A 231 -14.09 18.52 -15.43
CA ARG A 231 -12.79 19.07 -15.01
C ARG A 231 -11.95 19.54 -16.20
N VAL A 232 -11.84 18.72 -17.24
CA VAL A 232 -11.16 19.09 -18.49
C VAL A 232 -11.89 20.26 -19.19
N GLY A 233 -13.21 20.28 -19.12
CA GLY A 233 -14.03 21.39 -19.61
C GLY A 233 -13.71 22.73 -18.95
N GLN A 234 -13.32 22.74 -17.66
CA GLN A 234 -12.88 23.96 -16.97
C GLN A 234 -11.46 24.38 -17.36
N SER A 235 -10.63 23.46 -17.84
CA SER A 235 -9.31 23.79 -18.40
C SER A 235 -9.36 24.44 -19.78
N LEU A 236 -10.55 24.57 -20.40
CA LEU A 236 -10.71 25.29 -21.66
C LEU A 236 -10.47 26.79 -21.42
N THR A 237 -9.44 27.34 -22.05
CA THR A 237 -9.26 28.78 -22.08
C THR A 237 -10.13 29.35 -23.19
N VAL A 238 -10.88 30.41 -22.89
CA VAL A 238 -11.74 31.10 -23.84
C VAL A 238 -11.26 32.54 -23.97
N GLU A 239 -10.94 32.97 -25.18
CA GLU A 239 -10.62 34.35 -25.50
C GLU A 239 -11.43 34.78 -26.72
N GLN A 240 -12.30 35.77 -26.54
CA GLN A 240 -13.21 36.28 -27.56
C GLN A 240 -14.07 35.16 -28.19
N GLU A 241 -13.83 34.81 -29.45
CA GLU A 241 -14.56 33.79 -30.22
C GLU A 241 -13.81 32.45 -30.33
N LEU A 242 -12.62 32.34 -29.74
CA LEU A 242 -11.79 31.16 -29.79
C LEU A 242 -11.69 30.50 -28.42
N THR A 243 -11.61 29.18 -28.43
CA THR A 243 -11.25 28.40 -27.26
C THR A 243 -10.15 27.43 -27.63
N TRP A 244 -9.24 27.22 -26.69
CA TRP A 244 -8.14 26.28 -26.89
C TRP A 244 -7.88 25.44 -25.66
N ILE A 245 -7.21 24.33 -25.92
CA ILE A 245 -6.71 23.43 -24.90
C ILE A 245 -5.32 22.96 -25.30
N ASN A 246 -4.51 22.65 -24.30
CA ASN A 246 -3.21 22.02 -24.50
C ASN A 246 -3.18 20.65 -23.80
N GLY A 247 -2.26 19.81 -24.26
CA GLY A 247 -2.01 18.53 -23.64
C GLY A 247 -0.82 17.83 -24.27
N TYR A 248 -0.48 16.67 -23.73
CA TYR A 248 0.66 15.87 -24.17
C TYR A 248 0.19 14.59 -24.85
N LEU A 249 0.88 14.20 -25.93
CA LEU A 249 0.66 12.92 -26.60
C LEU A 249 2.00 12.26 -26.95
N PRO A 250 2.05 10.92 -27.03
CA PRO A 250 3.22 10.22 -27.51
C PRO A 250 3.53 10.60 -28.96
N GLU A 251 4.81 10.75 -29.31
CA GLU A 251 5.26 11.07 -30.66
C GLU A 251 4.75 10.07 -31.70
N SER A 252 4.62 8.78 -31.33
CA SER A 252 4.06 7.74 -32.20
C SER A 252 2.58 7.91 -32.54
N GLU A 253 1.84 8.74 -31.80
CA GLU A 253 0.40 8.96 -31.97
C GLU A 253 0.09 10.28 -32.70
N VAL A 254 1.12 11.07 -33.06
CA VAL A 254 1.00 12.37 -33.75
C VAL A 254 0.28 12.26 -35.09
N GLU A 255 0.54 11.21 -35.87
CA GLU A 255 -0.11 11.00 -37.17
C GLU A 255 -1.61 10.73 -37.03
N LYS A 256 -2.00 9.92 -36.03
CA LYS A 256 -3.41 9.63 -35.73
C LYS A 256 -4.12 10.89 -35.26
N PHE A 257 -3.50 11.66 -34.38
CA PHE A 257 -4.01 12.95 -33.92
C PHE A 257 -4.18 13.94 -35.09
N SER A 258 -3.18 14.06 -35.97
CA SER A 258 -3.24 14.94 -37.13
C SER A 258 -4.36 14.56 -38.10
N SER A 259 -4.60 13.27 -38.29
CA SER A 259 -5.69 12.75 -39.14
C SER A 259 -7.07 13.08 -38.54
N LEU A 260 -7.21 12.94 -37.23
CA LEU A 260 -8.42 13.32 -36.49
C LEU A 260 -8.68 14.83 -36.55
N ALA A 261 -7.65 15.65 -36.31
CA ALA A 261 -7.79 17.09 -36.36
C ALA A 261 -8.23 17.57 -37.76
N LYS A 262 -7.73 16.93 -38.83
CA LYS A 262 -8.17 17.19 -40.21
C LYS A 262 -9.63 16.81 -40.45
N SER A 263 -10.10 15.66 -39.95
CA SER A 263 -11.49 15.22 -40.16
C SER A 263 -12.51 16.13 -39.48
N HIS A 264 -12.14 16.73 -38.35
CA HIS A 264 -12.98 17.66 -37.60
C HIS A 264 -12.68 19.15 -37.87
N ALA A 265 -11.78 19.44 -38.82
CA ALA A 265 -11.35 20.80 -39.19
C ALA A 265 -10.85 21.66 -38.01
N TRP A 266 -10.10 21.06 -37.08
CA TRP A 266 -9.48 21.78 -35.97
C TRP A 266 -8.17 22.46 -36.40
N ALA A 267 -7.92 23.66 -35.89
CA ALA A 267 -6.60 24.26 -35.94
C ALA A 267 -5.76 23.68 -34.80
N TYR A 268 -4.53 23.25 -35.11
CA TYR A 268 -3.65 22.68 -34.09
C TYR A 268 -2.18 23.06 -34.33
N LEU A 269 -1.41 23.11 -33.24
CA LEU A 269 0.03 23.28 -33.24
C LEU A 269 0.63 22.11 -32.43
N ILE A 270 1.62 21.44 -32.99
CA ILE A 270 2.40 20.43 -32.28
C ILE A 270 3.80 21.00 -32.09
N ASP A 271 4.22 21.05 -30.84
CA ASP A 271 5.52 21.58 -30.43
C ASP A 271 6.31 20.51 -29.67
N ASP A 272 7.62 20.71 -29.64
CA ASP A 272 8.52 19.92 -28.80
C ASP A 272 8.32 20.30 -27.33
N VAL A 273 8.54 19.33 -26.44
CA VAL A 273 8.49 19.57 -24.98
C VAL A 273 9.69 20.44 -24.59
N SER A 274 9.41 21.60 -24.00
CA SER A 274 10.44 22.52 -23.52
C SER A 274 11.08 22.05 -22.20
N ASP A 275 12.19 22.67 -21.82
CA ASP A 275 12.90 22.35 -20.57
C ASP A 275 12.13 22.74 -19.30
N GLU A 276 11.15 23.64 -19.40
CA GLU A 276 10.27 24.02 -18.29
C GLU A 276 8.98 23.18 -18.21
N ASP A 277 8.69 22.37 -19.24
CA ASP A 277 7.51 21.52 -19.26
C ASP A 277 7.70 20.25 -18.40
N THR A 278 6.63 19.85 -17.71
CA THR A 278 6.54 18.60 -16.93
C THR A 278 5.62 17.60 -17.64
N PRO A 279 6.03 17.02 -18.77
CA PRO A 279 5.17 16.09 -19.50
C PRO A 279 4.94 14.79 -18.69
N PRO A 280 3.82 14.09 -18.95
CA PRO A 280 3.59 12.78 -18.38
C PRO A 280 4.54 11.73 -18.97
N THR A 281 4.82 10.70 -18.19
CA THR A 281 5.68 9.58 -18.54
C THR A 281 4.86 8.40 -19.03
N LEU A 282 5.19 7.92 -20.23
CA LEU A 282 4.75 6.61 -20.74
C LEU A 282 5.96 5.70 -20.91
N ILE A 283 5.96 4.56 -20.22
CA ILE A 283 7.04 3.58 -20.35
C ILE A 283 6.64 2.50 -21.35
N LYS A 284 7.42 2.38 -22.42
CA LYS A 284 7.37 1.22 -23.31
C LYS A 284 8.39 0.20 -22.82
N TYR A 285 7.91 -0.86 -22.19
CA TYR A 285 8.76 -1.95 -21.73
C TYR A 285 9.31 -2.76 -22.90
N ALA A 286 10.59 -3.15 -22.80
CA ALA A 286 11.16 -4.15 -23.70
C ALA A 286 10.47 -5.52 -23.48
N LYS A 287 10.56 -6.41 -24.48
CA LYS A 287 9.98 -7.76 -24.39
C LYS A 287 10.49 -8.47 -23.12
N GLY A 288 9.57 -8.94 -22.27
CA GLY A 288 9.88 -9.61 -21.00
C GLY A 288 10.10 -8.68 -19.80
N VAL A 289 10.44 -7.40 -19.98
CA VAL A 289 10.67 -6.46 -18.87
C VAL A 289 9.36 -5.94 -18.27
N GLY A 290 8.28 -5.91 -19.05
CA GLY A 290 6.96 -5.46 -18.59
C GLY A 290 6.37 -6.26 -17.43
N ILE A 291 6.98 -7.40 -17.09
CA ILE A 291 6.66 -8.23 -15.92
C ILE A 291 6.80 -7.42 -14.61
N ILE A 292 7.65 -6.40 -14.55
CA ILE A 292 7.85 -5.58 -13.35
C ILE A 292 6.73 -4.56 -13.11
N LYS A 293 5.92 -4.23 -14.11
CA LYS A 293 4.89 -3.17 -14.04
C LYS A 293 4.00 -3.26 -12.79
N PRO A 294 3.47 -4.44 -12.38
CA PRO A 294 2.64 -4.55 -11.18
C PRO A 294 3.34 -4.08 -9.90
N VAL A 295 4.67 -4.21 -9.81
CA VAL A 295 5.44 -3.72 -8.66
C VAL A 295 5.42 -2.20 -8.63
N PHE A 296 5.69 -1.53 -9.75
CA PHE A 296 5.61 -0.07 -9.83
C PHE A 296 4.19 0.45 -9.59
N ASP A 297 3.16 -0.23 -10.13
CA ASP A 297 1.76 0.13 -9.90
C ASP A 297 1.39 0.04 -8.40
N ILE A 298 1.84 -1.02 -7.70
CA ILE A 298 1.60 -1.19 -6.25
C ILE A 298 2.35 -0.13 -5.42
N LEU A 299 3.55 0.23 -5.84
CA LEU A 299 4.37 1.25 -5.15
C LEU A 299 3.89 2.67 -5.44
N GLY A 300 3.06 2.87 -6.46
CA GLY A 300 2.59 4.19 -6.89
C GLY A 300 3.73 5.09 -7.40
N THR A 301 4.83 4.51 -7.89
CA THR A 301 6.00 5.26 -8.34
C THR A 301 6.06 5.30 -9.87
N VAL A 302 6.26 6.51 -10.40
CA VAL A 302 6.42 6.76 -11.83
C VAL A 302 7.71 7.55 -12.03
N PRO A 303 8.63 7.08 -12.88
CA PRO A 303 9.84 7.83 -13.17
C PRO A 303 9.50 9.15 -13.85
N GLY A 304 10.26 10.20 -13.55
CA GLY A 304 10.18 11.47 -14.25
C GLY A 304 10.46 11.29 -15.75
N TYR A 305 9.87 12.13 -16.59
CA TYR A 305 9.98 11.99 -18.05
C TYR A 305 11.43 12.09 -18.56
N ARG A 306 12.27 12.87 -17.87
CA ARG A 306 13.69 13.06 -18.16
C ARG A 306 14.60 12.13 -17.35
N GLU A 307 14.02 11.25 -16.53
CA GLU A 307 14.79 10.30 -15.75
C GLU A 307 15.11 9.04 -16.58
N ASN A 308 16.09 8.28 -16.10
CA ASN A 308 16.46 7.02 -16.72
C ASN A 308 15.39 5.94 -16.47
N ASP A 309 15.08 5.15 -17.50
CA ASP A 309 14.27 3.95 -17.33
C ASP A 309 15.11 2.83 -16.67
N ILE A 310 14.87 2.60 -15.38
CA ILE A 310 15.55 1.55 -14.62
C ILE A 310 14.82 0.20 -14.62
N SER A 311 13.71 0.05 -15.35
CA SER A 311 12.80 -1.11 -15.24
C SER A 311 13.51 -2.46 -15.39
N THR A 312 14.47 -2.56 -16.32
CA THR A 312 15.23 -3.80 -16.56
C THR A 312 16.09 -4.19 -15.37
N TRP A 313 16.85 -3.24 -14.85
CA TRP A 313 17.76 -3.45 -13.72
C TRP A 313 16.98 -3.64 -12.43
N PHE A 314 15.92 -2.86 -12.24
CA PHE A 314 14.99 -3.02 -11.14
C PHE A 314 14.43 -4.44 -11.11
N LEU A 315 13.91 -4.97 -12.24
CA LEU A 315 13.39 -6.34 -12.30
C LEU A 315 14.46 -7.38 -11.89
N LEU A 316 15.68 -7.24 -12.41
CA LEU A 316 16.77 -8.19 -12.15
C LEU A 316 17.16 -8.21 -10.66
N PHE A 317 17.46 -7.04 -10.08
CA PHE A 317 17.85 -6.95 -8.68
C PHE A 317 16.70 -7.22 -7.73
N PHE A 318 15.48 -6.75 -8.02
CA PHE A 318 14.30 -7.07 -7.23
C PHE A 318 14.03 -8.58 -7.17
N THR A 319 14.15 -9.28 -8.31
CA THR A 319 14.00 -10.74 -8.35
C THR A 319 15.05 -11.44 -7.49
N LEU A 320 16.30 -11.00 -7.56
CA LEU A 320 17.38 -11.52 -6.73
C LEU A 320 17.14 -11.23 -5.23
N PHE A 321 16.76 -10.01 -4.86
CA PHE A 321 16.48 -9.65 -3.46
C PHE A 321 15.28 -10.39 -2.90
N PHE A 322 14.22 -10.54 -3.69
CA PHE A 322 13.07 -11.37 -3.32
C PHE A 322 13.52 -12.81 -3.03
N ALA A 323 14.33 -13.40 -3.92
CA ALA A 323 14.85 -14.75 -3.75
C ALA A 323 15.71 -14.89 -2.47
N MET A 324 16.59 -13.92 -2.20
CA MET A 324 17.47 -13.95 -1.03
C MET A 324 16.74 -13.72 0.29
N ILE A 325 15.77 -12.81 0.32
CA ILE A 325 14.99 -12.49 1.52
C ILE A 325 14.07 -13.67 1.89
N ILE A 326 13.36 -14.25 0.92
CA ILE A 326 12.49 -15.40 1.17
C ILE A 326 13.32 -16.66 1.46
N GLY A 327 14.44 -16.85 0.74
CA GLY A 327 15.51 -17.74 1.16
C GLY A 327 15.24 -19.25 1.11
N ASP A 328 14.01 -19.69 0.89
CA ASP A 328 13.56 -21.08 1.07
C ASP A 328 12.93 -21.68 -0.20
N ALA A 329 13.47 -22.81 -0.67
CA ALA A 329 13.00 -23.48 -1.88
C ALA A 329 11.59 -24.06 -1.73
N GLY A 330 11.20 -24.49 -0.53
CA GLY A 330 9.84 -24.93 -0.21
C GLY A 330 8.82 -23.81 -0.40
N TYR A 331 9.15 -22.59 0.02
CA TYR A 331 8.28 -21.43 -0.23
C TYR A 331 8.26 -21.04 -1.71
N GLY A 332 9.38 -21.18 -2.42
CA GLY A 332 9.43 -21.08 -3.88
C GLY A 332 8.44 -22.02 -4.57
N LEU A 333 8.34 -23.28 -4.13
CA LEU A 333 7.35 -24.23 -4.64
C LEU A 333 5.91 -23.83 -4.33
N ILE A 334 5.64 -23.29 -3.14
CA ILE A 334 4.30 -22.78 -2.78
C ILE A 334 3.90 -21.65 -3.73
N PHE A 335 4.79 -20.69 -3.95
CA PHE A 335 4.53 -19.58 -4.88
C PHE A 335 4.39 -20.06 -6.33
N LEU A 336 5.16 -21.05 -6.75
CA LEU A 336 5.04 -21.66 -8.07
C LEU A 336 3.69 -22.35 -8.25
N GLY A 337 3.24 -23.11 -7.24
CA GLY A 337 1.91 -23.73 -7.22
C GLY A 337 0.78 -22.70 -7.29
N LEU A 338 0.92 -21.59 -6.55
CA LEU A 338 -0.01 -20.46 -6.62
C LEU A 338 -0.05 -19.84 -8.03
N ALA A 339 1.10 -19.62 -8.66
CA ALA A 339 1.17 -19.09 -10.02
C ALA A 339 0.46 -20.01 -11.04
N ILE A 340 0.70 -21.33 -10.95
CA ILE A 340 0.03 -22.33 -11.80
C ILE A 340 -1.49 -22.32 -11.58
N GLY A 341 -1.95 -22.28 -10.33
CA GLY A 341 -3.37 -22.21 -10.01
C GLY A 341 -4.06 -20.96 -10.56
N LEU A 342 -3.41 -19.80 -10.45
CA LEU A 342 -3.92 -18.54 -11.00
C LEU A 342 -3.94 -18.55 -12.53
N HIS A 343 -2.88 -19.08 -13.16
CA HIS A 343 -2.78 -19.21 -14.62
C HIS A 343 -3.90 -20.11 -15.17
N ALA A 344 -4.12 -21.27 -14.56
CA ALA A 344 -5.17 -22.20 -14.97
C ALA A 344 -6.57 -21.57 -14.89
N LYS A 345 -6.83 -20.76 -13.86
CA LYS A 345 -8.11 -20.07 -13.68
C LYS A 345 -8.35 -18.94 -14.70
N GLN A 346 -7.30 -18.22 -15.09
CA GLN A 346 -7.42 -17.01 -15.93
C GLN A 346 -7.33 -17.29 -17.45
N LYS A 347 -7.08 -18.53 -17.88
CA LYS A 347 -6.89 -18.97 -19.30
C LYS A 347 -5.74 -18.28 -20.07
N LYS A 348 -5.25 -17.14 -19.62
CA LYS A 348 -4.03 -16.45 -20.09
C LYS A 348 -3.23 -15.96 -18.88
N ALA A 349 -1.91 -16.10 -18.92
CA ALA A 349 -1.03 -15.54 -17.90
C ALA A 349 -1.07 -14.01 -17.92
N THR A 350 -1.56 -13.41 -16.85
CA THR A 350 -1.44 -11.97 -16.62
C THR A 350 0.01 -11.60 -16.27
N THR A 351 0.36 -10.33 -16.44
CA THR A 351 1.69 -9.80 -16.07
C THR A 351 2.05 -10.13 -14.62
N LEU A 352 1.08 -10.04 -13.71
CA LEU A 352 1.26 -10.40 -12.29
C LEU A 352 1.58 -11.89 -12.12
N VAL A 353 0.89 -12.79 -12.83
CA VAL A 353 1.17 -14.23 -12.77
C VAL A 353 2.57 -14.53 -13.30
N MET A 354 2.98 -13.88 -14.39
CA MET A 354 4.35 -13.99 -14.92
C MET A 354 5.40 -13.51 -13.91
N LEU A 355 5.11 -12.44 -13.17
CA LEU A 355 5.99 -11.96 -12.11
C LEU A 355 6.13 -13.00 -11.01
N ILE A 356 5.01 -13.56 -10.53
CA ILE A 356 5.04 -14.61 -9.50
C ILE A 356 5.85 -15.82 -9.99
N TYR A 357 5.75 -16.22 -11.26
CA TYR A 357 6.60 -17.27 -11.84
C TYR A 357 8.09 -16.94 -11.75
N VAL A 358 8.49 -15.74 -12.18
CA VAL A 358 9.91 -15.33 -12.15
C VAL A 358 10.44 -15.32 -10.72
N LEU A 359 9.68 -14.73 -9.79
CA LEU A 359 10.06 -14.66 -8.37
C LEU A 359 10.13 -16.06 -7.74
N SER A 360 9.14 -16.92 -7.99
CA SER A 360 9.10 -18.28 -7.42
C SER A 360 10.22 -19.18 -7.93
N VAL A 361 10.55 -19.12 -9.22
CA VAL A 361 11.70 -19.84 -9.78
C VAL A 361 13.01 -19.32 -9.22
N ALA A 362 13.17 -18.00 -9.08
CA ALA A 362 14.37 -17.42 -8.47
C ALA A 362 14.53 -17.83 -7.00
N THR A 363 13.45 -17.80 -6.20
CA THR A 363 13.45 -18.29 -4.82
C THR A 363 13.76 -19.77 -4.73
N LEU A 364 13.20 -20.59 -5.63
CA LEU A 364 13.51 -22.02 -5.71
C LEU A 364 15.00 -22.26 -5.95
N ILE A 365 15.57 -21.56 -6.93
CA ILE A 365 17.00 -21.65 -7.26
C ILE A 365 17.82 -21.22 -6.04
N TRP A 366 17.56 -20.04 -5.49
CA TRP A 366 18.33 -19.52 -4.35
C TRP A 366 18.24 -20.44 -3.13
N GLY A 367 17.04 -20.87 -2.73
CA GLY A 367 16.85 -21.80 -1.63
C GLY A 367 17.52 -23.16 -1.86
N SER A 368 17.57 -23.62 -3.12
CA SER A 368 18.31 -24.84 -3.48
C SER A 368 19.82 -24.65 -3.35
N LEU A 369 20.35 -23.48 -3.74
CA LEU A 369 21.77 -23.14 -3.63
C LEU A 369 22.22 -22.96 -2.18
N THR A 370 21.36 -22.43 -1.30
CA THR A 370 21.64 -22.30 0.16
C THR A 370 21.27 -23.55 0.96
N GLY A 371 20.60 -24.53 0.33
CA GLY A 371 20.18 -25.78 0.97
C GLY A 371 18.98 -25.67 1.90
N THR A 372 18.17 -24.61 1.77
CA THR A 372 17.01 -24.37 2.65
C THR A 372 15.73 -24.89 2.02
N TRP A 373 15.17 -25.94 2.63
CA TRP A 373 13.89 -26.53 2.26
C TRP A 373 12.98 -26.60 3.48
N PHE A 374 11.96 -25.74 3.53
CA PHE A 374 11.08 -25.55 4.69
C PHE A 374 11.85 -25.35 6.02
N GLY A 375 13.06 -24.76 5.97
CA GLY A 375 13.96 -24.65 7.12
C GLY A 375 14.29 -25.97 7.83
N SER A 376 14.22 -27.12 7.14
CA SER A 376 14.47 -28.45 7.73
C SER A 376 15.80 -29.05 7.25
N LYS A 377 16.69 -29.32 8.21
CA LYS A 377 17.97 -30.04 7.97
C LYS A 377 17.72 -31.48 7.51
N THR A 378 16.69 -32.13 8.06
CA THR A 378 16.35 -33.54 7.79
C THR A 378 15.98 -33.78 6.32
N ILE A 379 15.33 -32.82 5.66
CA ILE A 379 15.00 -32.94 4.23
C ILE A 379 16.28 -33.00 3.38
N LEU A 380 17.26 -32.17 3.72
CA LEU A 380 18.54 -32.12 3.02
C LEU A 380 19.37 -33.39 3.29
N GLU A 381 19.36 -33.93 4.51
CA GLU A 381 20.00 -35.20 4.86
C GLU A 381 19.38 -36.41 4.15
N SER A 382 18.05 -36.41 4.00
CA SER A 382 17.30 -37.53 3.42
C SER A 382 17.41 -37.63 1.90
N ILE A 383 17.75 -36.55 1.20
CA ILE A 383 17.78 -36.49 -0.26
C ILE A 383 19.18 -36.08 -0.76
N PRO A 384 20.06 -37.07 -1.09
CA PRO A 384 21.43 -36.80 -1.52
C PRO A 384 21.56 -35.94 -2.78
N PHE A 385 20.54 -35.94 -3.64
CA PHE A 385 20.50 -35.07 -4.83
C PHE A 385 20.44 -33.59 -4.46
N LEU A 386 19.67 -33.23 -3.43
CA LEU A 386 19.54 -31.83 -3.00
C LEU A 386 20.86 -31.30 -2.44
N GLN A 387 21.63 -32.12 -1.71
CA GLN A 387 22.95 -31.75 -1.19
C GLN A 387 23.94 -31.38 -2.30
N LYS A 388 23.87 -32.03 -3.47
CA LYS A 388 24.75 -31.72 -4.61
C LYS A 388 24.45 -30.38 -5.27
N LEU A 389 23.24 -29.85 -5.10
CA LEU A 389 22.84 -28.55 -5.63
C LEU A 389 23.26 -27.38 -4.71
N VAL A 390 23.58 -27.67 -3.45
CA VAL A 390 24.00 -26.66 -2.48
C VAL A 390 25.42 -26.22 -2.76
N ILE A 391 25.64 -24.91 -2.74
CA ILE A 391 26.99 -24.35 -2.74
C ILE A 391 27.47 -24.33 -1.29
N PRO A 392 28.50 -25.11 -0.91
CA PRO A 392 28.89 -25.28 0.48
C PRO A 392 29.17 -23.96 1.22
N SER A 393 29.80 -23.00 0.54
CA SER A 393 30.22 -21.72 1.12
C SER A 393 29.06 -20.79 1.50
N ILE A 394 27.86 -20.98 0.95
CA ILE A 394 26.66 -20.17 1.25
C ILE A 394 25.52 -21.02 1.84
N SER A 395 25.85 -22.22 2.31
CA SER A 395 24.89 -23.14 2.90
C SER A 395 24.38 -22.61 4.24
N ASN A 396 23.06 -22.69 4.46
CA ASN A 396 22.44 -22.42 5.75
C ASN A 396 22.61 -23.58 6.74
N TYR A 397 23.15 -24.71 6.29
CA TYR A 397 23.56 -25.86 7.10
C TYR A 397 25.04 -26.20 6.85
N PRO A 398 25.98 -25.33 7.25
CA PRO A 398 27.40 -25.47 6.92
C PRO A 398 28.06 -26.68 7.60
N GLU A 399 27.50 -27.14 8.72
CA GLU A 399 27.93 -28.36 9.42
C GLU A 399 27.92 -29.61 8.53
N LEU A 400 26.99 -29.69 7.57
CA LEU A 400 26.89 -30.81 6.63
C LEU A 400 28.06 -30.87 5.65
N PHE A 401 28.80 -29.77 5.50
CA PHE A 401 29.90 -29.61 4.56
C PHE A 401 31.25 -29.38 5.25
N GLY A 402 31.32 -29.51 6.58
CA GLY A 402 32.55 -29.32 7.35
C GLY A 402 33.01 -27.87 7.47
N LEU A 403 32.09 -26.90 7.30
CA LEU A 403 32.36 -25.47 7.43
C LEU A 403 31.81 -24.93 8.74
N SER A 404 32.42 -23.88 9.28
CA SER A 404 31.86 -23.18 10.44
C SER A 404 30.70 -22.27 10.04
N ALA A 405 29.78 -22.03 10.97
CA ALA A 405 28.67 -21.09 10.77
C ALA A 405 29.15 -19.67 10.44
N VAL A 406 30.24 -19.23 11.07
CA VAL A 406 30.83 -17.90 10.85
C VAL A 406 31.38 -17.77 9.44
N GLU A 407 32.07 -18.78 8.93
CA GLU A 407 32.60 -18.76 7.55
C GLU A 407 31.47 -18.65 6.52
N ALA A 408 30.41 -19.46 6.64
CA ALA A 408 29.29 -19.42 5.71
C ALA A 408 28.53 -18.08 5.77
N GLN A 409 28.26 -17.58 6.98
CA GLN A 409 27.62 -16.26 7.16
C GLN A 409 28.46 -15.14 6.55
N ASN A 410 29.77 -15.16 6.76
CA ASN A 410 30.69 -14.19 6.18
C ASN A 410 30.65 -14.21 4.65
N GLN A 411 30.53 -15.38 4.02
CA GLN A 411 30.42 -15.48 2.57
C GLN A 411 29.09 -14.92 2.03
N VAL A 412 27.98 -15.17 2.72
CA VAL A 412 26.68 -14.59 2.34
C VAL A 412 26.69 -13.06 2.52
N MET A 413 27.28 -12.55 3.60
CA MET A 413 27.45 -11.11 3.80
C MET A 413 28.31 -10.48 2.70
N LYS A 414 29.45 -11.10 2.35
CA LYS A 414 30.29 -10.67 1.22
C LYS A 414 29.48 -10.61 -0.07
N PHE A 415 28.71 -11.66 -0.36
CA PHE A 415 27.87 -11.72 -1.55
C PHE A 415 26.84 -10.58 -1.58
N CYS A 416 26.19 -10.27 -0.45
CA CYS A 416 25.27 -9.13 -0.35
C CYS A 416 25.97 -7.80 -0.64
N PHE A 417 27.16 -7.58 -0.10
CA PHE A 417 27.94 -6.37 -0.37
C PHE A 417 28.41 -6.29 -1.83
N ILE A 418 28.83 -7.41 -2.44
CA ILE A 418 29.18 -7.46 -3.87
C ILE A 418 27.99 -7.03 -4.71
N ILE A 419 26.79 -7.57 -4.45
CA ILE A 419 25.60 -7.19 -5.21
C ILE A 419 25.31 -5.71 -5.04
N GLY A 420 25.39 -5.18 -3.82
CA GLY A 420 25.15 -3.76 -3.57
C GLY A 420 26.16 -2.86 -4.28
N THR A 421 27.45 -3.20 -4.21
CA THR A 421 28.50 -2.48 -4.93
C THR A 421 28.30 -2.56 -6.44
N VAL A 422 27.92 -3.71 -6.99
CA VAL A 422 27.62 -3.87 -8.43
C VAL A 422 26.41 -3.02 -8.83
N GLN A 423 25.33 -3.04 -8.05
CA GLN A 423 24.12 -2.27 -8.31
C GLN A 423 24.40 -0.76 -8.28
N LEU A 424 25.10 -0.27 -7.26
CA LEU A 424 25.46 1.15 -7.15
C LEU A 424 26.46 1.59 -8.22
N SER A 425 27.45 0.73 -8.54
CA SER A 425 28.41 0.98 -9.63
C SER A 425 27.71 1.08 -10.98
N LEU A 426 26.71 0.23 -11.21
CA LEU A 426 25.90 0.27 -12.42
C LEU A 426 25.14 1.59 -12.55
N ALA A 427 24.63 2.16 -11.45
CA ALA A 427 24.00 3.49 -11.48
C ALA A 427 24.98 4.57 -11.98
N CYS A 428 26.20 4.58 -11.46
CA CYS A 428 27.24 5.51 -11.92
C CYS A 428 27.57 5.29 -13.40
N VAL A 429 27.71 4.04 -13.85
CA VAL A 429 27.97 3.71 -15.26
C VAL A 429 26.84 4.18 -16.17
N MET A 430 25.58 4.02 -15.74
CA MET A 430 24.42 4.53 -16.48
C MET A 430 24.46 6.05 -16.63
N ASN A 431 24.80 6.78 -15.56
CA ASN A 431 24.94 8.24 -15.61
C ASN A 431 26.07 8.68 -16.55
N VAL A 432 27.22 7.99 -16.53
CA VAL A 432 28.34 8.26 -17.45
C VAL A 432 27.91 8.08 -18.90
N ILE A 433 27.27 6.95 -19.23
CA ILE A 433 26.80 6.65 -20.59
C ILE A 433 25.79 7.71 -21.07
N HIS A 434 24.92 8.20 -20.19
CA HIS A 434 23.93 9.22 -20.51
C HIS A 434 24.54 10.61 -20.73
N LYS A 435 25.53 11.01 -19.90
CA LYS A 435 26.13 12.36 -19.92
C LYS A 435 27.20 12.56 -21.00
N ILE A 436 27.83 11.48 -21.50
CA ILE A 436 28.87 11.56 -22.54
C ILE A 436 28.33 12.21 -23.84
N PRO A 437 27.20 11.77 -24.42
CA PRO A 437 26.62 12.38 -25.61
C PRO A 437 26.26 13.86 -25.45
N GLU A 438 25.85 14.27 -24.25
CA GLU A 438 25.45 15.65 -23.93
C GLU A 438 26.63 16.61 -23.76
N LYS A 439 27.87 16.12 -23.91
CA LYS A 439 29.11 16.86 -23.64
C LYS A 439 29.15 17.45 -22.22
N ASN A 440 28.47 16.80 -21.29
CA ASN A 440 28.36 17.24 -19.91
C ASN A 440 29.58 16.76 -19.11
N LEU A 441 30.52 17.66 -18.80
CA LEU A 441 31.77 17.33 -18.10
C LEU A 441 31.57 16.74 -16.70
N SER A 442 30.36 16.84 -16.13
CA SER A 442 30.02 16.18 -14.85
C SER A 442 30.09 14.65 -14.90
N PHE A 443 30.19 14.00 -16.07
CA PHE A 443 30.44 12.56 -16.16
C PHE A 443 31.71 12.13 -15.41
N ILE A 444 32.71 13.01 -15.29
CA ILE A 444 33.95 12.75 -14.54
C ILE A 444 33.65 12.60 -13.04
N ALA A 445 32.66 13.32 -12.51
CA ALA A 445 32.21 13.15 -11.14
C ALA A 445 31.57 11.77 -10.93
N ASP A 446 30.79 11.26 -11.89
CA ASP A 446 30.22 9.91 -11.80
C ASP A 446 31.32 8.82 -11.85
N ILE A 447 32.43 9.06 -12.57
CA ILE A 447 33.62 8.20 -12.51
C ILE A 447 34.28 8.28 -11.12
N GLY A 448 34.35 9.48 -10.53
CA GLY A 448 34.81 9.67 -9.15
C GLY A 448 33.97 8.86 -8.16
N TRP A 449 32.64 8.94 -8.27
CA TRP A 449 31.71 8.13 -7.47
C TRP A 449 31.89 6.63 -7.67
N LEU A 450 32.13 6.17 -8.91
CA LEU A 450 32.40 4.76 -9.19
C LEU A 450 33.69 4.29 -8.49
N ILE A 451 34.75 5.08 -8.53
CA ILE A 451 36.02 4.80 -7.83
C ILE A 451 35.77 4.73 -6.31
N ASP A 452 35.04 5.70 -5.76
CA ASP A 452 34.72 5.75 -4.34
C ASP A 452 33.90 4.53 -3.91
N ILE A 453 32.86 4.15 -4.64
CA ILE A 453 32.02 2.98 -4.32
C ILE A 453 32.85 1.69 -4.31
N LEU A 454 33.74 1.50 -5.29
CA LEU A 454 34.62 0.33 -5.35
C LEU A 454 35.65 0.31 -4.22
N ALA A 455 36.16 1.49 -3.82
CA ALA A 455 37.10 1.61 -2.72
C ALA A 455 36.43 1.39 -1.36
N LEU A 456 35.26 2.02 -1.14
CA LEU A 456 34.47 1.90 0.09
C LEU A 456 34.00 0.47 0.36
N TYR A 457 33.75 -0.32 -0.69
CA TYR A 457 33.46 -1.76 -0.56
C TYR A 457 34.52 -2.50 0.28
N PHE A 458 35.81 -2.26 0.03
CA PHE A 458 36.88 -2.91 0.80
C PHE A 458 36.94 -2.46 2.26
N ILE A 459 36.55 -1.21 2.55
CA ILE A 459 36.41 -0.73 3.94
C ILE A 459 35.24 -1.45 4.63
N VAL A 460 34.10 -1.61 3.95
CA VAL A 460 32.95 -2.33 4.48
C VAL A 460 33.31 -3.80 4.78
N LEU A 461 34.03 -4.47 3.87
CA LEU A 461 34.50 -5.83 4.10
C LEU A 461 35.42 -5.95 5.31
N GLN A 462 36.36 -5.03 5.47
CA GLN A 462 37.26 -5.04 6.61
C GLN A 462 36.51 -4.80 7.92
N LEU A 463 35.57 -3.86 7.95
CA LEU A 463 34.83 -3.50 9.15
C LEU A 463 33.85 -4.59 9.60
N VAL A 464 33.12 -5.19 8.65
CA VAL A 464 32.03 -6.11 8.95
C VAL A 464 32.49 -7.56 8.95
N VAL A 465 33.31 -7.94 7.96
CA VAL A 465 33.72 -9.34 7.75
C VAL A 465 35.12 -9.61 8.30
N GLY A 466 35.90 -8.58 8.61
CA GLY A 466 37.24 -8.70 9.17
C GLY A 466 38.31 -9.06 8.15
N GLU A 467 38.06 -8.90 6.85
CA GLU A 467 39.07 -9.17 5.83
C GLU A 467 40.19 -8.12 5.85
N PRO A 468 41.47 -8.53 5.80
CA PRO A 468 42.57 -7.59 5.82
C PRO A 468 42.60 -6.76 4.53
N ALA A 469 42.56 -5.44 4.67
CA ALA A 469 42.68 -4.51 3.55
C ALA A 469 43.70 -3.40 3.87
N ASN A 470 44.36 -2.88 2.84
CA ASN A 470 45.32 -1.78 3.00
C ASN A 470 44.56 -0.45 3.07
N VAL A 471 44.16 -0.10 4.29
CA VAL A 471 43.38 1.11 4.60
C VAL A 471 44.00 2.39 4.05
N ALA A 472 45.33 2.52 4.10
CA ALA A 472 46.02 3.72 3.61
C ALA A 472 45.88 3.88 2.08
N VAL A 473 46.01 2.79 1.33
CA VAL A 473 45.79 2.79 -0.13
C VAL A 473 44.34 3.11 -0.45
N ILE A 474 43.40 2.52 0.28
CA ILE A 474 41.96 2.74 0.03
C ILE A 474 41.57 4.19 0.30
N PHE A 475 42.00 4.79 1.43
CA PHE A 475 41.76 6.21 1.70
C PHE A 475 42.37 7.13 0.64
N SER A 476 43.53 6.75 0.09
CA SER A 476 44.15 7.51 -1.01
C SER A 476 43.27 7.47 -2.27
N ILE A 477 42.72 6.29 -2.60
CA ILE A 477 41.83 6.10 -3.74
C ILE A 477 40.51 6.87 -3.55
N VAL A 478 39.90 6.78 -2.37
CA VAL A 478 38.70 7.56 -2.01
C VAL A 478 39.00 9.07 -2.09
N GLY A 479 40.19 9.50 -1.67
CA GLY A 479 40.61 10.90 -1.80
C GLY A 479 40.65 11.36 -3.26
N VAL A 480 41.14 10.52 -4.17
CA VAL A 480 41.15 10.82 -5.61
C VAL A 480 39.73 10.89 -6.16
N GLY A 481 38.86 9.91 -5.88
CA GLY A 481 37.47 9.92 -6.36
C GLY A 481 36.70 11.13 -5.83
N PHE A 482 36.83 11.42 -4.54
CA PHE A 482 36.26 12.60 -3.90
C PHE A 482 36.70 13.91 -4.57
N LEU A 483 37.99 14.08 -4.88
CA LEU A 483 38.49 15.27 -5.58
C LEU A 483 37.91 15.40 -7.00
N LEU A 484 37.72 14.28 -7.71
CA LEU A 484 37.05 14.29 -9.01
C LEU A 484 35.58 14.73 -8.89
N VAL A 485 34.87 14.24 -7.87
CA VAL A 485 33.48 14.65 -7.61
C VAL A 485 33.39 16.14 -7.30
N VAL A 486 34.22 16.64 -6.39
CA VAL A 486 34.24 18.08 -6.03
C VAL A 486 34.65 18.93 -7.23
N GLY A 487 35.61 18.50 -8.04
CA GLY A 487 36.12 19.26 -9.17
C GLY A 487 35.14 19.36 -10.35
N PHE A 488 34.36 18.30 -10.58
CA PHE A 488 33.55 18.14 -11.79
C PHE A 488 32.03 18.05 -11.54
N GLY A 489 31.58 17.93 -10.29
CA GLY A 489 30.16 17.72 -9.96
C GLY A 489 29.23 18.83 -10.43
N SER A 490 29.70 20.09 -10.44
CA SER A 490 28.91 21.26 -10.88
C SER A 490 29.21 21.70 -12.32
N GLN A 491 29.86 20.86 -13.14
CA GLN A 491 30.24 21.20 -14.52
C GLN A 491 29.16 20.81 -15.53
N ALA A 492 27.98 21.40 -15.40
CA ALA A 492 26.87 21.22 -16.33
C ALA A 492 27.16 21.85 -17.72
N PRO A 493 26.44 21.45 -18.78
CA PRO A 493 26.62 22.02 -20.11
C PRO A 493 26.48 23.55 -20.09
N GLY A 494 27.44 24.26 -20.69
CA GLY A 494 27.45 25.73 -20.76
C GLY A 494 27.99 26.46 -19.52
N VAL A 495 28.38 25.75 -18.45
CA VAL A 495 29.03 26.37 -17.28
C VAL A 495 30.54 26.51 -17.52
N PRO A 496 31.14 27.71 -17.33
CA PRO A 496 32.58 27.86 -17.40
C PRO A 496 33.30 27.05 -16.31
N PHE A 497 34.40 26.39 -16.66
CA PHE A 497 35.12 25.49 -15.76
C PHE A 497 35.43 26.10 -14.38
N VAL A 498 35.92 27.34 -14.34
CA VAL A 498 36.25 28.03 -13.07
C VAL A 498 35.02 28.23 -12.19
N LYS A 499 33.86 28.57 -12.79
CA LYS A 499 32.60 28.76 -12.05
C LYS A 499 32.08 27.41 -11.52
N GLY A 500 32.14 26.36 -12.32
CA GLY A 500 31.79 25.02 -11.88
C GLY A 500 32.70 24.51 -10.75
N LEU A 501 34.00 24.77 -10.82
CA LEU A 501 34.96 24.38 -9.78
C LEU A 501 34.70 25.13 -8.46
N LEU A 502 34.45 26.45 -8.52
CA LEU A 502 34.10 27.24 -7.34
C LEU A 502 32.78 26.77 -6.72
N SER A 503 31.78 26.42 -7.55
CA SER A 503 30.51 25.84 -7.07
C SER A 503 30.73 24.48 -6.42
N GLY A 504 31.56 23.62 -7.01
CA GLY A 504 31.90 22.31 -6.46
C GLY A 504 32.64 22.41 -5.12
N LEU A 505 33.58 23.35 -4.99
CA LEU A 505 34.23 23.67 -3.71
C LEU A 505 33.24 24.21 -2.67
N GLY A 506 32.25 25.01 -3.09
CA GLY A 506 31.14 25.43 -2.22
C GLY A 506 30.28 24.25 -1.75
N GLY A 507 30.14 23.22 -2.60
CA GLY A 507 29.47 21.95 -2.31
C GLY A 507 30.34 20.88 -1.65
N PHE A 508 31.56 21.21 -1.21
CA PHE A 508 32.51 20.25 -0.62
C PHE A 508 31.90 19.49 0.55
N PHE A 509 31.24 20.20 1.48
CA PHE A 509 30.65 19.58 2.66
C PHE A 509 29.52 18.61 2.29
N THR A 510 28.66 18.98 1.33
CA THR A 510 27.61 18.11 0.81
C THR A 510 28.21 16.86 0.15
N THR A 511 29.27 17.02 -0.65
CA THR A 511 29.97 15.88 -1.27
C THR A 511 30.54 14.95 -0.21
N PHE A 512 31.13 15.50 0.86
CA PHE A 512 31.66 14.71 1.97
C PHE A 512 30.57 13.91 2.68
N LEU A 513 29.41 14.52 2.95
CA LEU A 513 28.25 13.82 3.49
C LEU A 513 27.73 12.72 2.54
N ASN A 514 27.73 12.99 1.23
CA ASN A 514 27.32 12.01 0.23
C ASN A 514 28.29 10.81 0.17
N THR A 515 29.60 11.00 0.36
CA THR A 515 30.56 9.88 0.47
C THR A 515 30.28 9.01 1.69
N ILE A 516 29.95 9.62 2.84
CA ILE A 516 29.50 8.88 4.03
C ILE A 516 28.19 8.14 3.74
N SER A 517 27.25 8.78 3.04
CA SER A 517 26.00 8.15 2.63
C SER A 517 26.25 6.97 1.69
N ALA A 518 27.19 7.06 0.73
CA ALA A 518 27.55 5.96 -0.16
C ALA A 518 28.09 4.74 0.62
N PHE A 519 28.93 4.99 1.63
CA PHE A 519 29.37 3.93 2.56
C PHE A 519 28.18 3.29 3.29
N SER A 520 27.25 4.09 3.81
CA SER A 520 26.03 3.60 4.45
C SER A 520 25.12 2.82 3.49
N ASN A 521 25.05 3.24 2.22
CA ASN A 521 24.26 2.58 1.18
C ASN A 521 24.80 1.18 0.88
N ILE A 522 26.12 1.01 0.75
CA ILE A 522 26.74 -0.32 0.58
C ILE A 522 26.46 -1.19 1.81
N MET A 523 26.67 -0.65 3.01
CA MET A 523 26.44 -1.38 4.25
C MET A 523 24.98 -1.80 4.42
N SER A 524 24.02 -1.04 3.90
CA SER A 524 22.59 -1.34 3.97
C SER A 524 22.20 -2.66 3.30
N TYR A 525 23.02 -3.20 2.38
CA TYR A 525 22.78 -4.50 1.75
C TYR A 525 22.95 -5.68 2.71
N ILE A 526 23.59 -5.50 3.88
CA ILE A 526 23.64 -6.53 4.92
C ILE A 526 22.24 -6.97 5.37
N ARG A 527 21.25 -6.10 5.19
CA ARG A 527 19.85 -6.37 5.50
C ARG A 527 19.31 -7.57 4.72
N LEU A 528 19.76 -7.80 3.49
CA LEU A 528 19.38 -8.97 2.71
C LEU A 528 19.77 -10.27 3.43
N PHE A 529 21.00 -10.30 3.95
CA PHE A 529 21.49 -11.39 4.79
C PHE A 529 20.73 -11.49 6.11
N ALA A 530 20.62 -10.39 6.87
CA ALA A 530 20.02 -10.41 8.21
C ALA A 530 18.57 -10.92 8.21
N VAL A 531 17.77 -10.47 7.24
CA VAL A 531 16.36 -10.87 7.11
C VAL A 531 16.24 -12.31 6.61
N GLY A 532 17.05 -12.71 5.61
CA GLY A 532 17.06 -14.09 5.12
C GLY A 532 17.43 -15.08 6.24
N MET A 533 18.48 -14.77 7.01
CA MET A 533 18.88 -15.57 8.17
C MET A 533 17.80 -15.61 9.26
N ALA A 534 17.13 -14.49 9.53
CA ALA A 534 16.01 -14.46 10.47
C ALA A 534 14.86 -15.36 10.01
N SER A 535 14.52 -15.35 8.71
CA SER A 535 13.50 -16.24 8.15
C SER A 535 13.85 -17.72 8.33
N VAL A 536 15.11 -18.09 8.10
CA VAL A 536 15.61 -19.46 8.34
C VAL A 536 15.51 -19.83 9.82
N ALA A 537 15.95 -18.95 10.73
CA ALA A 537 15.90 -19.18 12.17
C ALA A 537 14.45 -19.33 12.70
N ILE A 538 13.51 -18.56 12.16
CA ILE A 538 12.08 -18.69 12.47
C ILE A 538 11.57 -20.06 12.02
N ALA A 539 11.84 -20.45 10.78
CA ALA A 539 11.42 -21.77 10.26
C ALA A 539 11.99 -22.91 11.11
N GLN A 540 13.29 -22.86 11.43
CA GLN A 540 13.95 -23.85 12.29
C GLN A 540 13.35 -23.91 13.69
N SER A 541 12.97 -22.77 14.27
CA SER A 541 12.35 -22.71 15.60
C SER A 541 10.98 -23.38 15.63
N PHE A 542 10.13 -23.10 14.63
CA PHE A 542 8.82 -23.76 14.52
C PHE A 542 8.95 -25.25 14.20
N ASN A 543 9.89 -25.63 13.34
CA ASN A 543 10.18 -27.04 13.06
C ASN A 543 10.63 -27.79 14.32
N SER A 544 11.51 -27.18 15.11
CA SER A 544 11.99 -27.76 16.37
C SER A 544 10.89 -27.88 17.42
N MET A 545 9.96 -26.92 17.46
CA MET A 545 8.80 -26.97 18.35
C MET A 545 7.82 -28.08 17.93
N ALA A 546 7.61 -28.25 16.63
CA ALA A 546 6.69 -29.26 16.10
C ALA A 546 7.27 -30.68 16.14
N SER A 547 8.59 -30.86 15.99
CA SER A 547 9.23 -32.17 15.78
C SER A 547 8.87 -33.21 16.85
N GLY A 548 8.81 -32.83 18.12
CA GLY A 548 8.42 -33.71 19.23
C GLY A 548 6.92 -34.05 19.29
N MET A 549 6.09 -33.38 18.47
CA MET A 549 4.64 -33.55 18.40
C MET A 549 4.18 -34.20 17.10
N LEU A 550 5.10 -34.52 16.17
CA LEU A 550 4.77 -35.15 14.89
C LEU A 550 4.52 -36.66 14.99
N ASP A 551 4.62 -37.24 16.19
CA ASP A 551 4.33 -38.65 16.45
C ASP A 551 3.16 -38.80 17.45
N GLY A 552 2.30 -39.80 17.21
CA GLY A 552 1.21 -40.17 18.11
C GLY A 552 0.01 -39.21 18.09
N TRP A 553 -0.70 -39.11 19.23
CA TRP A 553 -1.95 -38.34 19.36
C TRP A 553 -1.75 -36.82 19.23
N ALA A 554 -0.52 -36.33 19.39
CA ALA A 554 -0.18 -34.91 19.27
C ALA A 554 0.04 -34.44 17.82
N PHE A 555 -0.02 -35.36 16.83
CA PHE A 555 0.24 -35.08 15.41
C PHE A 555 -0.52 -33.87 14.87
N ILE A 556 -1.82 -33.78 15.18
CA ILE A 556 -2.68 -32.68 14.71
C ILE A 556 -2.17 -31.32 15.22
N ALA A 557 -1.75 -31.27 16.48
CA ALA A 557 -1.20 -30.06 17.07
C ALA A 557 0.17 -29.71 16.47
N GLY A 558 1.03 -30.70 16.20
CA GLY A 558 2.29 -30.51 15.49
C GLY A 558 2.11 -29.94 14.08
N VAL A 559 1.17 -30.49 13.30
CA VAL A 559 0.82 -29.98 11.96
C VAL A 559 0.29 -28.56 12.04
N LEU A 560 -0.56 -28.24 13.02
CA LEU A 560 -1.08 -26.88 13.20
C LEU A 560 0.05 -25.87 13.47
N ILE A 561 1.01 -26.23 14.34
CA ILE A 561 2.18 -25.39 14.63
C ILE A 561 3.01 -25.14 13.37
N LEU A 562 3.26 -26.16 12.55
CA LEU A 562 3.98 -26.00 11.28
C LEU A 562 3.24 -25.08 10.31
N VAL A 563 1.93 -25.28 10.13
CA VAL A 563 1.12 -24.45 9.23
C VAL A 563 1.14 -22.99 9.68
N ILE A 564 0.95 -22.73 10.97
CA ILE A 564 1.00 -21.36 11.52
C ILE A 564 2.40 -20.76 11.36
N GLY A 565 3.43 -21.51 11.74
CA GLY A 565 4.82 -21.05 11.71
C GLY A 565 5.30 -20.69 10.31
N HIS A 566 5.08 -21.57 9.34
CA HIS A 566 5.44 -21.31 7.94
C HIS A 566 4.57 -20.22 7.30
N SER A 567 3.28 -20.15 7.63
CA SER A 567 2.42 -19.07 7.14
C SER A 567 2.89 -17.71 7.66
N LEU A 568 3.21 -17.62 8.96
CA LEU A 568 3.74 -16.39 9.56
C LEU A 568 5.08 -16.02 8.92
N ASN A 569 5.98 -17.00 8.76
CA ASN A 569 7.29 -16.74 8.14
C ASN A 569 7.16 -16.25 6.69
N LEU A 570 6.23 -16.81 5.92
CA LEU A 570 5.95 -16.36 4.56
C LEU A 570 5.39 -14.92 4.53
N VAL A 571 4.45 -14.59 5.42
CA VAL A 571 3.90 -13.22 5.54
C VAL A 571 5.00 -12.22 5.92
N MET A 572 5.82 -12.57 6.91
CA MET A 572 6.94 -11.74 7.35
C MET A 572 7.96 -11.57 6.22
N GLY A 573 8.29 -12.64 5.50
CA GLY A 573 9.18 -12.59 4.34
C GLY A 573 8.67 -11.64 3.25
N LEU A 574 7.38 -11.73 2.88
CA LEU A 574 6.78 -10.82 1.90
C LEU A 574 6.80 -9.35 2.37
N LEU A 575 6.46 -9.09 3.63
CA LEU A 575 6.53 -7.75 4.20
C LEU A 575 7.97 -7.22 4.19
N SER A 576 8.94 -8.08 4.54
CA SER A 576 10.34 -7.72 4.49
C SER A 576 10.81 -7.42 3.06
N VAL A 577 10.34 -8.10 2.03
CA VAL A 577 10.68 -7.73 0.64
C VAL A 577 10.19 -6.32 0.31
N VAL A 578 8.97 -5.96 0.72
CA VAL A 578 8.41 -4.62 0.49
C VAL A 578 9.20 -3.55 1.25
N VAL A 579 9.56 -3.80 2.51
CA VAL A 579 10.25 -2.79 3.33
C VAL A 579 11.75 -2.70 3.00
N HIS A 580 12.35 -3.82 2.61
CA HIS A 580 13.81 -3.94 2.53
C HIS A 580 14.31 -4.14 1.10
N GLY A 581 13.72 -5.06 0.33
CA GLY A 581 14.13 -5.34 -1.04
C GLY A 581 13.74 -4.24 -2.03
N VAL A 582 12.54 -3.68 -1.88
CA VAL A 582 12.11 -2.51 -2.67
C VAL A 582 12.94 -1.28 -2.29
N ARG A 583 13.18 -1.07 -1.00
CA ARG A 583 14.00 0.06 -0.51
C ARG A 583 15.34 0.11 -1.22
N LEU A 584 16.09 -0.99 -1.27
CA LEU A 584 17.40 -1.06 -1.95
C LEU A 584 17.34 -0.60 -3.42
N ASN A 585 16.23 -0.87 -4.12
CA ASN A 585 16.06 -0.40 -5.50
C ASN A 585 15.58 1.06 -5.58
N LEU A 586 14.65 1.49 -4.71
CA LEU A 586 14.01 2.81 -4.74
C LEU A 586 14.74 3.93 -4.00
N LEU A 587 15.61 3.62 -3.06
CA LEU A 587 16.36 4.63 -2.31
C LEU A 587 17.85 4.52 -2.65
N GLU A 588 18.45 3.36 -2.44
CA GLU A 588 19.89 3.21 -2.61
C GLU A 588 20.30 3.25 -4.10
N PHE A 589 19.69 2.44 -4.97
CA PHE A 589 20.03 2.43 -6.41
C PHE A 589 19.55 3.66 -7.16
N SER A 590 18.26 4.02 -7.07
CA SER A 590 17.74 5.17 -7.80
C SER A 590 18.23 6.50 -7.24
N GLY A 591 18.53 6.58 -5.92
CA GLY A 591 19.17 7.74 -5.32
C GLY A 591 20.59 7.95 -5.84
N GLN A 592 21.37 6.89 -6.02
CA GLN A 592 22.69 6.98 -6.66
C GLN A 592 22.60 7.38 -8.15
N LEU A 593 21.52 6.98 -8.82
CA LEU A 593 21.23 7.40 -10.19
C LEU A 593 20.78 8.87 -10.28
N GLY A 594 20.31 9.45 -9.18
CA GLY A 594 19.72 10.79 -9.14
C GLY A 594 18.26 10.86 -9.60
N MET A 595 17.49 9.78 -9.44
CA MET A 595 16.05 9.79 -9.70
C MET A 595 15.28 10.32 -8.49
N GLU A 596 14.30 11.16 -8.76
CA GLU A 596 13.41 11.77 -7.77
C GLU A 596 12.04 11.10 -7.74
N TRP A 597 11.67 10.32 -8.78
CA TRP A 597 10.37 9.65 -8.90
C TRP A 597 9.18 10.61 -8.90
N THR A 598 9.37 11.82 -9.43
CA THR A 598 8.37 12.90 -9.48
C THR A 598 7.47 12.84 -10.73
N GLY A 599 7.51 11.73 -11.48
CA GLY A 599 6.80 11.59 -12.74
C GLY A 599 5.28 11.53 -12.60
N ILE A 600 4.59 12.02 -13.62
CA ILE A 600 3.13 11.91 -13.77
C ILE A 600 2.85 10.79 -14.76
N ALA A 601 1.99 9.83 -14.45
CA ALA A 601 1.65 8.77 -15.41
C ALA A 601 0.90 9.34 -16.62
N TYR A 602 1.25 8.87 -17.82
CA TYR A 602 0.46 9.18 -19.02
C TYR A 602 -0.90 8.50 -18.96
N GLU A 603 -1.91 9.30 -18.61
CA GLU A 603 -3.31 8.91 -18.59
C GLU A 603 -4.08 9.71 -19.65
N PRO A 604 -4.27 9.20 -20.87
CA PRO A 604 -4.98 9.94 -21.89
C PRO A 604 -6.43 10.22 -21.46
N PHE A 605 -6.96 11.34 -21.92
CA PHE A 605 -8.37 11.68 -21.80
C PHE A 605 -9.17 10.80 -22.76
N ALA A 606 -9.58 9.64 -22.26
CA ALA A 606 -10.21 8.59 -23.03
C ALA A 606 -11.58 8.22 -22.47
N GLN A 607 -12.46 7.72 -23.35
CA GLN A 607 -13.73 7.13 -22.97
C GLN A 607 -13.47 5.77 -22.30
N THR A 608 -13.77 5.67 -21.00
CA THR A 608 -13.59 4.44 -20.22
C THR A 608 -14.82 3.54 -20.21
N VAL A 609 -15.98 4.09 -20.60
CA VAL A 609 -17.27 3.39 -20.69
C VAL A 609 -17.97 3.81 -21.98
N GLU A 610 -18.48 2.85 -22.75
CA GLU A 610 -19.34 3.14 -23.90
C GLU A 610 -20.64 3.79 -23.41
N GLU A 611 -20.91 5.00 -23.90
CA GLU A 611 -22.22 5.65 -23.77
C GLU A 611 -23.09 5.04 -24.88
N ASN A 612 -23.99 4.12 -24.52
CA ASN A 612 -25.01 3.58 -25.42
C ASN A 612 -26.16 4.56 -25.60
#